data_AF-A0A4R4SAD2-F1
#
_entry.id   AF-A0A4R4SAD2-F1
#
_cell.length_a   1.000
_cell.length_b   1.000
_cell.length_c   1.000
_cell.angle_alpha   90.00
_cell.angle_beta   90.00
_cell.angle_gamma   90.00
#
_symmetry.space_group_name_H-M   'P 1'
#
loop_
_entity.id
_entity.type
_entity.pdbx_description
1 polymer ?
#
loop_
_entity_poly.entity_id
_entity_poly.type
_entity_poly.pdbx_seq_one_letter_code
_entity_poly.pdbx_strand_id
1 'polypeptide(L)'
;MPASIDRIRKHWKVKPSKQDKGLELTITVVAYDNGLVQVDGVLINSTPNPDPGEGWLVAAETVTSTLVEFRKDAIKRQKKMKSDGA
;
A
#
# COMPACT_ATOMS: atom_id res chain seq x y z
N MET A 1 2.21 -14.03 4.79
CA MET A 1 3.54 -13.53 4.31
C MET A 1 3.27 -12.13 3.78
N PRO A 2 3.91 -11.09 4.34
CA PRO A 2 3.67 -9.72 3.90
C PRO A 2 4.05 -9.52 2.43
N ALA A 3 3.33 -8.64 1.74
CA ALA A 3 3.60 -8.33 0.34
C ALA A 3 5.05 -7.84 0.16
N SER A 4 5.70 -8.26 -0.94
CA SER A 4 7.05 -7.78 -1.25
C SER A 4 7.06 -6.27 -1.49
N ILE A 5 8.18 -5.62 -1.12
CA ILE A 5 8.37 -4.18 -1.32
C ILE A 5 8.23 -3.80 -2.80
N ASP A 6 8.73 -4.64 -3.70
CA ASP A 6 8.61 -4.43 -5.15
C ASP A 6 7.15 -4.44 -5.62
N ARG A 7 6.33 -5.37 -5.10
CA ARG A 7 4.89 -5.38 -5.38
C ARG A 7 4.23 -4.09 -4.89
N ILE A 8 4.53 -3.69 -3.66
CA ILE A 8 3.95 -2.48 -3.05
C ILE A 8 4.28 -1.27 -3.93
N ARG A 9 5.57 -1.03 -4.23
CA ARG A 9 5.99 0.15 -5.00
C ARG A 9 5.54 0.14 -6.46
N LYS A 10 5.32 -1.05 -7.04
CA LYS A 10 4.80 -1.18 -8.41
C LYS A 10 3.32 -0.78 -8.52
N HIS A 11 2.53 -0.99 -7.47
CA HIS A 11 1.07 -0.83 -7.53
C HIS A 11 0.51 0.27 -6.64
N TRP A 12 1.29 0.81 -5.70
CA TRP A 12 0.82 1.86 -4.80
C TRP A 12 0.46 3.15 -5.55
N LYS A 13 -0.50 3.89 -5.01
CA LYS A 13 -0.97 5.16 -5.57
C LYS A 13 -0.48 6.29 -4.70
N VAL A 14 0.78 6.68 -4.91
CA VAL A 14 1.42 7.80 -4.23
C VAL A 14 1.53 8.98 -5.19
N LYS A 15 1.07 10.15 -4.75
CA LYS A 15 1.17 11.41 -5.50
C LYS A 15 1.49 12.57 -4.57
N PRO A 16 2.05 13.69 -5.06
CA PRO A 16 2.09 14.92 -4.29
C PRO A 16 0.69 15.37 -3.89
N SER A 17 0.54 15.89 -2.67
CA SER A 17 -0.72 16.49 -2.24
C SER A 17 -0.97 17.82 -2.95
N LYS A 18 -2.20 18.33 -2.88
CA LYS A 18 -2.53 19.66 -3.43
C LYS A 18 -1.55 20.71 -2.89
N GLN A 19 -1.05 21.58 -3.77
CA GLN A 19 -0.06 22.62 -3.46
C GLN A 19 1.32 22.08 -3.01
N ASP A 20 1.65 20.82 -3.32
CA ASP A 20 2.94 20.17 -3.02
C ASP A 20 3.32 20.17 -1.52
N LYS A 21 2.31 20.28 -0.63
CA LYS A 21 2.48 20.34 0.83
C LYS A 21 2.83 18.99 1.47
N GLY A 22 2.91 17.91 0.70
CA GLY A 22 3.17 16.57 1.20
C GLY A 22 2.99 15.48 0.15
N LEU A 23 2.94 14.24 0.63
CA LEU A 23 2.59 13.07 -0.17
C LEU A 23 1.23 12.55 0.26
N GLU A 24 0.43 12.13 -0.71
CA GLU A 24 -0.85 11.47 -0.52
C GLU A 24 -0.70 10.02 -0.97
N LEU A 25 -0.98 9.08 -0.06
CA LEU A 25 -1.12 7.67 -0.35
C LEU A 25 -2.61 7.33 -0.38
N THR A 26 -3.06 6.68 -1.44
CA THR A 26 -4.37 6.03 -1.49
C THR A 26 -4.17 4.53 -1.55
N ILE A 27 -4.82 3.79 -0.64
CA ILE A 27 -4.89 2.32 -0.68
C ILE A 27 -6.35 1.95 -0.90
N THR A 28 -6.62 1.14 -1.92
CA THR A 28 -7.96 0.62 -2.21
C THR A 28 -8.02 -0.86 -1.85
N VAL A 29 -8.94 -1.25 -0.95
CA VAL A 29 -9.25 -2.66 -0.68
C VAL A 29 -10.62 -2.98 -1.25
N VAL A 30 -10.69 -4.01 -2.09
CA VAL A 30 -11.96 -4.52 -2.64
C VAL A 30 -12.11 -5.95 -2.18
N ALA A 31 -13.14 -6.22 -1.39
CA ALA A 31 -13.51 -7.56 -0.96
C ALA A 31 -14.76 -8.00 -1.73
N TYR A 32 -14.71 -9.20 -2.29
CA TYR A 32 -15.80 -9.82 -3.02
C TYR A 32 -16.51 -10.84 -2.11
N ASP A 33 -17.81 -11.03 -2.31
CA ASP A 33 -18.63 -11.99 -1.55
C ASP A 33 -18.24 -13.45 -1.78
N ASN A 34 -17.50 -13.74 -2.86
CA ASN A 34 -16.90 -15.03 -3.16
C ASN A 34 -15.56 -15.29 -2.44
N GLY A 35 -15.18 -14.42 -1.49
CA GLY A 35 -13.96 -14.57 -0.70
C GLY A 35 -12.70 -14.01 -1.36
N LEU A 36 -12.75 -13.56 -2.62
CA LEU A 36 -11.61 -12.88 -3.25
C LEU A 36 -11.38 -11.49 -2.64
N VAL A 37 -10.12 -11.08 -2.58
CA VAL A 37 -9.74 -9.75 -2.11
C VAL A 37 -8.69 -9.16 -3.04
N GLN A 38 -8.84 -7.87 -3.33
CA GLN A 38 -7.87 -7.07 -4.06
C GLN A 38 -7.35 -5.93 -3.21
N VAL A 39 -6.05 -5.66 -3.32
CA VAL A 39 -5.44 -4.44 -2.80
C VAL A 39 -4.79 -3.71 -3.97
N ASP A 40 -5.20 -2.46 -4.18
CA ASP A 40 -4.77 -1.61 -5.30
C ASP A 40 -4.88 -2.28 -6.68
N GLY A 41 -5.95 -3.06 -6.88
CA GLY A 41 -6.24 -3.76 -8.14
C GLY A 41 -5.50 -5.09 -8.30
N VAL A 42 -4.73 -5.54 -7.30
CA VAL A 42 -4.02 -6.82 -7.33
C VAL A 42 -4.74 -7.82 -6.44
N LEU A 43 -5.20 -8.94 -7.03
CA LEU A 43 -5.73 -10.09 -6.27
C LEU A 43 -4.65 -10.65 -5.34
N ILE A 44 -4.97 -10.77 -4.05
CA ILE A 44 -4.00 -11.20 -3.03
C ILE A 44 -4.16 -12.67 -2.60
N ASN A 45 -5.30 -13.29 -2.87
CA ASN A 45 -5.61 -14.68 -2.52
C ASN A 45 -6.05 -15.46 -3.77
N SER A 46 -5.16 -15.54 -4.76
CA SER A 46 -5.42 -16.20 -6.05
C SER A 46 -5.21 -17.72 -6.03
N THR A 47 -5.30 -18.37 -4.87
CA THR A 47 -5.18 -19.83 -4.77
C THR A 47 -6.46 -20.52 -5.27
N PRO A 48 -6.38 -21.72 -5.86
CA PRO A 48 -7.56 -22.50 -6.18
C PRO A 48 -8.22 -22.94 -4.86
N ASN A 49 -9.39 -22.36 -4.54
CA ASN A 49 -10.08 -22.40 -3.24
C ASN A 49 -9.43 -21.52 -2.15
N PRO A 50 -9.54 -20.19 -2.26
CA PRO A 50 -9.04 -19.30 -1.23
C PRO A 50 -9.92 -19.39 0.03
N ASP A 51 -9.29 -19.58 1.19
CA ASP A 51 -9.96 -19.35 2.46
C ASP A 51 -10.28 -17.84 2.57
N PRO A 52 -11.56 -17.45 2.75
CA PRO A 52 -11.92 -16.04 2.92
C PRO A 52 -11.19 -15.38 4.09
N GLY A 53 -10.94 -16.12 5.18
CA GLY A 53 -10.21 -15.62 6.35
C GLY A 53 -8.76 -15.29 6.02
N GLU A 54 -8.08 -16.17 5.28
CA GLU A 54 -6.74 -15.94 4.76
C GLU A 54 -6.68 -14.70 3.85
N GLY A 55 -7.67 -14.53 2.97
CA GLY A 55 -7.76 -13.36 2.08
C GLY A 55 -7.79 -12.04 2.84
N TRP A 56 -8.63 -11.93 3.86
CA TRP A 56 -8.73 -10.70 4.67
C TRP A 56 -7.46 -10.44 5.47
N LEU A 57 -6.85 -11.48 6.04
CA LEU A 57 -5.61 -11.34 6.79
C LEU A 57 -4.47 -10.85 5.90
N VAL A 58 -4.28 -11.47 4.72
CA VAL A 58 -3.24 -11.05 3.76
C VAL A 58 -3.50 -9.62 3.26
N ALA A 59 -4.75 -9.18 3.16
CA ALA A 59 -5.10 -7.80 2.84
C ALA A 59 -4.59 -6.84 3.90
N ALA A 60 -4.89 -7.13 5.17
CA ALA A 60 -4.46 -6.33 6.31
C ALA A 60 -2.94 -6.27 6.42
N GLU A 61 -2.24 -7.40 6.23
CA GLU A 61 -0.78 -7.45 6.16
C GLU A 61 -0.25 -6.55 5.04
N THR A 62 -0.84 -6.64 3.84
CA THR A 62 -0.44 -5.84 2.67
C THR A 62 -0.63 -4.34 2.91
N VAL A 63 -1.78 -3.93 3.46
CA VAL A 63 -2.08 -2.54 3.80
C VAL A 63 -1.06 -2.02 4.80
N THR A 64 -0.78 -2.80 5.85
CA THR A 64 0.18 -2.44 6.89
C THR A 64 1.59 -2.27 6.31
N SER A 65 2.06 -3.21 5.48
CA SER A 65 3.36 -3.10 4.80
C SER A 65 3.43 -1.86 3.89
N THR A 66 2.33 -1.53 3.21
CA THR A 66 2.24 -0.34 2.34
C THR A 66 2.38 0.95 3.15
N LEU A 67 1.71 1.04 4.31
CA LEU A 67 1.83 2.18 5.22
C LEU A 67 3.25 2.32 5.78
N VAL A 68 3.91 1.20 6.12
CA VAL A 68 5.30 1.21 6.59
C VAL A 68 6.26 1.73 5.52
N GLU A 69 6.12 1.28 4.27
CA GLU A 69 6.95 1.76 3.17
C GLU A 69 6.68 3.24 2.85
N PHE A 70 5.42 3.66 2.84
CA PHE A 70 5.06 5.06 2.64
C PHE A 70 5.64 5.98 3.74
N ARG A 71 5.61 5.54 5.01
CA ARG A 71 6.26 6.28 6.11
C ARG A 71 7.74 6.52 5.84
N LYS A 72 8.46 5.50 5.35
CA LYS A 72 9.91 5.63 5.05
C LYS A 72 10.14 6.72 4.00
N ASP A 73 9.32 6.76 2.96
CA ASP A 73 9.47 7.75 1.89
C ASP A 73 9.00 9.15 2.30
N ALA A 74 7.95 9.26 3.11
CA ALA A 74 7.54 10.53 3.72
C ALA A 74 8.67 11.13 4.58
N ILE A 75 9.33 10.33 5.42
CA ILE A 75 10.47 10.77 6.24
C ILE A 75 11.65 11.23 5.37
N LYS A 76 11.99 10.47 4.32
CA LYS A 76 13.07 10.86 3.39
C LYS A 76 12.77 12.22 2.74
N ARG A 77 11.54 12.43 2.27
CA ARG A 77 11.11 13.70 1.67
C ARG A 77 11.22 14.85 2.68
N GLN A 78 10.73 14.66 3.91
CA GLN A 78 10.81 15.68 4.96
C GLN A 78 12.26 16.08 5.28
N LYS A 79 13.20 15.12 5.31
CA LYS A 79 14.62 15.40 5.49
C LYS A 79 15.19 16.24 4.34
N LYS A 80 14.85 15.89 3.09
CA LYS A 80 15.26 16.64 1.90
C LYS A 80 14.71 18.08 1.89
N MET A 81 13.43 18.26 2.23
CA MET A 81 12.84 19.61 2.29
C MET A 81 13.49 20.49 3.37
N LYS A 82 14.00 19.89 4.47
CA LYS A 82 14.75 20.61 5.50
C LYS A 82 16.18 20.96 5.07
N SER A 83 16.85 20.11 4.27
CA SER A 83 18.19 20.41 3.76
C SER A 83 18.19 21.45 2.65
N ASP A 84 17.16 21.45 1.81
CA ASP A 84 17.08 22.35 0.64
C ASP A 84 16.56 23.76 1.01
N GLY A 85 16.01 23.92 2.22
CA GLY A 85 15.53 25.19 2.77
C GLY A 85 16.46 25.83 3.81
N ALA A 86 17.66 25.27 4.00
CA ALA A 86 18.75 25.80 4.84
C ALA A 86 19.89 26.32 3.95
#